data_AF-A0A0J1HHM1-F1
#
_entry.id   AF-A0A0J1HHM1-F1
#
_cell.length_a   1.000
_cell.length_b   1.000
_cell.length_c   1.000
_cell.angle_alpha   90.00
_cell.angle_beta   90.00
_cell.angle_gamma   90.00
#
_symmetry.space_group_name_H-M   'P 1'
#
loop_
_entity.id
_entity.type
_entity.pdbx_description
1 polymer ?
#
loop_
_entity_poly.entity_id
_entity_poly.type
_entity_poly.pdbx_seq_one_letter_code
_entity_poly.pdbx_strand_id
1 'polypeptide(L)' 'MKKSIFPILAVVTVLLIGCEDITPEANKVTCTGEAYRQALSEIKSAAKRQVFSSECESFRKAQQMGKWEFNPSPEDDF' A
#
# COMPACT_ATOMS: atom_id res chain seq x y z
N MET A 1 -35.36 -4.18 50.02
CA MET A 1 -35.67 -2.83 49.46
C MET A 1 -34.61 -1.90 50.02
N LYS A 2 -33.80 -1.12 49.31
CA LYS A 2 -34.05 -0.32 48.11
C LYS A 2 -32.70 -0.15 47.39
N LYS A 3 -32.72 -0.37 46.08
CA LYS A 3 -31.58 -0.20 45.15
C LYS A 3 -31.16 1.28 45.13
N SER A 4 -29.87 1.57 45.27
CA SER A 4 -29.30 2.81 44.75
C SER A 4 -28.31 2.46 43.65
N ILE A 5 -28.84 2.58 42.45
CA ILE A 5 -28.17 2.50 41.16
C ILE A 5 -27.33 3.78 41.05
N PHE A 6 -26.01 3.65 41.08
CA PHE A 6 -25.15 4.75 40.68
C PHE A 6 -25.06 4.75 39.14
N PRO A 7 -25.25 5.92 38.50
CA PRO A 7 -25.50 6.01 37.07
C PRO A 7 -24.24 5.71 36.28
N ILE A 8 -24.36 4.70 35.42
CA ILE A 8 -23.85 4.64 34.03
C ILE A 8 -22.93 5.82 33.70
N LEU A 9 -21.63 5.68 34.01
CA LEU A 9 -20.61 6.59 33.51
C LEU A 9 -20.42 6.26 32.02
N ALA A 10 -20.77 7.26 31.22
CA ALA A 10 -20.92 7.26 29.78
C ALA A 10 -19.85 6.46 29.02
N VAL A 11 -20.35 5.47 28.30
CA VAL A 11 -19.99 5.14 26.91
C VAL A 11 -19.49 6.39 26.16
N VAL A 12 -18.18 6.52 25.89
CA VAL A 12 -17.60 7.10 24.66
C VAL A 12 -16.12 6.68 24.56
N THR A 13 -15.82 5.48 24.04
CA THR A 13 -14.48 5.21 23.44
C THR A 13 -14.58 4.52 22.08
N VAL A 14 -15.78 4.39 21.53
CA VAL A 14 -15.95 3.93 20.14
C VAL A 14 -15.68 5.14 19.24
N LEU A 15 -14.55 5.10 18.54
CA LEU A 15 -14.23 5.71 17.23
C LEU A 15 -12.74 6.10 17.12
N LEU A 16 -11.84 5.17 17.45
CA LEU A 16 -10.52 5.09 16.82
C LEU A 16 -10.52 3.98 15.74
N ILE A 17 -11.65 3.77 15.07
CA ILE A 17 -11.60 3.14 13.75
C ILE A 17 -11.04 4.25 12.88
N GLY A 18 -9.71 4.34 12.80
CA GLY A 18 -9.06 5.25 11.86
C GLY A 18 -9.72 5.04 10.52
N CYS A 19 -10.07 6.13 9.83
CA CYS A 19 -10.27 6.05 8.39
C CYS A 19 -8.97 5.48 7.84
N GLU A 20 -8.96 4.18 7.63
CA GLU A 20 -7.84 3.47 7.04
C GLU A 20 -7.82 3.99 5.61
N ASP A 21 -7.07 5.07 5.36
CA ASP A 21 -6.96 5.65 4.02
C ASP A 21 -6.58 4.48 3.12
N ILE A 22 -7.54 4.10 2.27
CA ILE A 22 -7.43 2.96 1.36
C ILE A 22 -6.27 3.30 0.44
N THR A 23 -5.13 2.68 0.69
CA THR A 23 -3.96 2.84 -0.15
C THR A 23 -4.06 1.76 -1.22
N PRO A 24 -4.14 2.12 -2.51
CA PRO A 24 -4.24 1.12 -3.56
C PRO A 24 -2.99 0.23 -3.56
N GLU A 25 -3.19 -1.04 -3.90
CA GLU A 25 -2.08 -1.99 -4.07
C GLU A 25 -1.20 -1.57 -5.24
N ALA A 26 0.12 -1.72 -5.12
CA ALA A 26 1.07 -1.47 -6.19
C ALA A 26 1.06 -2.62 -7.23
N ASN A 27 0.61 -2.33 -8.46
CA ASN A 27 0.57 -3.30 -9.55
C ASN A 27 0.70 -2.61 -10.92
N LYS A 28 0.55 -3.38 -12.02
CA LYS A 28 0.70 -2.84 -13.39
C LYS A 28 -0.26 -1.69 -13.71
N VAL A 29 -1.47 -1.72 -13.15
CA VAL A 29 -2.50 -0.72 -13.40
C VAL A 29 -2.22 0.52 -12.56
N THR A 30 -2.01 0.36 -11.26
CA THR A 30 -1.90 1.47 -10.31
C THR A 30 -0.55 2.18 -10.34
N CYS A 31 0.51 1.52 -10.83
CA CYS A 31 1.85 2.09 -10.90
C CYS A 31 2.18 2.76 -12.24
N THR A 32 1.20 3.01 -13.11
CA THR A 32 1.43 3.62 -14.44
C THR A 32 0.40 4.69 -14.80
N GLY A 33 0.84 5.66 -15.60
CA GLY A 33 -0.02 6.66 -16.25
C GLY A 33 -0.90 7.47 -15.28
N GLU A 34 -2.14 7.71 -15.70
CA GLU A 34 -3.12 8.50 -14.94
C GLU A 34 -3.56 7.81 -13.65
N ALA A 35 -3.64 6.48 -13.62
CA ALA A 35 -4.02 5.73 -12.42
C ALA A 35 -3.03 5.95 -11.28
N TYR A 36 -1.73 6.04 -11.57
CA TYR A 36 -0.71 6.39 -10.56
C TYR A 36 -0.90 7.80 -10.01
N ARG A 37 -1.17 8.78 -10.88
CA ARG A 37 -1.41 10.17 -10.47
C ARG A 37 -2.68 10.28 -9.63
N GLN A 38 -3.73 9.57 -10.03
CA GLN A 38 -4.98 9.51 -9.31
C GLN A 38 -4.78 8.89 -7.92
N ALA A 39 -4.11 7.74 -7.83
CA ALA A 39 -3.77 7.10 -6.56
C ALA A 39 -3.02 8.05 -5.60
N LEU A 40 -2.01 8.77 -6.10
CA LEU A 40 -1.29 9.76 -5.28
C LEU A 40 -2.16 10.92 -4.82
N SER A 41 -3.12 11.36 -5.65
CA SER A 41 -4.03 12.45 -5.31
C SER A 41 -5.08 12.05 -4.26
N GLU A 42 -5.51 10.79 -4.28
CA GLU A 42 -6.51 10.24 -3.36
C GLU A 42 -5.92 9.92 -1.98
N ILE A 43 -4.65 9.51 -1.92
CA ILE A 43 -3.94 9.29 -0.67
C ILE A 43 -3.73 10.64 0.04
N LYS A 44 -4.31 10.82 1.23
CA LYS A 44 -4.19 12.07 2.01
C LYS A 44 -2.86 12.19 2.75
N SER A 45 -2.39 11.09 3.33
CA SER A 45 -1.15 11.04 4.11
C SER A 45 0.10 11.07 3.22
N ALA A 46 1.00 12.02 3.49
CA ALA A 46 2.28 12.11 2.79
C ALA A 46 3.14 10.84 3.00
N ALA A 47 3.13 10.27 4.20
CA ALA A 47 3.82 9.01 4.48
C ALA A 47 3.27 7.86 3.64
N LYS A 48 1.93 7.75 3.52
CA LYS A 48 1.29 6.73 2.67
C LYS A 48 1.59 6.93 1.19
N ARG A 49 1.68 8.18 0.69
CA ARG A 49 2.11 8.47 -0.69
C ARG A 49 3.53 7.98 -0.95
N GLN A 50 4.43 8.18 0.02
CA GLN A 50 5.81 7.73 -0.06
C GLN A 50 5.89 6.20 -0.08
N VAL A 51 5.15 5.52 0.81
CA VAL A 51 5.04 4.05 0.81
C VAL A 51 4.53 3.54 -0.53
N PHE A 52 3.39 4.04 -1.02
CA PHE A 52 2.83 3.64 -2.32
C PHE A 52 3.82 3.85 -3.47
N SER A 53 4.54 4.97 -3.49
CA SER A 53 5.57 5.24 -4.50
C SER A 53 6.74 4.26 -4.43
N SER A 54 7.19 3.93 -3.22
CA SER A 54 8.24 2.93 -2.98
C SER A 54 7.81 1.53 -3.42
N GLU A 55 6.58 1.13 -3.11
CA GLU A 55 6.02 -0.16 -3.54
C GLU A 55 5.94 -0.25 -5.08
N CYS A 56 5.54 0.82 -5.76
CA CYS A 56 5.56 0.89 -7.22
C CYS A 56 6.98 0.81 -7.81
N GLU A 57 7.98 1.38 -7.15
CA GLU A 57 9.37 1.23 -7.56
C GLU A 57 9.83 -0.23 -7.44
N SER A 58 9.55 -0.87 -6.31
CA SER A 58 9.83 -2.29 -6.05
C SER A 58 9.14 -3.19 -7.08
N PHE A 59 7.86 -2.94 -7.38
CA PHE A 59 7.12 -3.68 -8.39
C PHE A 59 7.77 -3.60 -9.78
N ARG A 60 8.27 -2.41 -10.16
CA ARG A 60 8.99 -2.23 -11.44
C ARG A 60 10.32 -2.99 -11.45
N LYS A 61 11.07 -2.97 -10.35
CA LYS A 61 12.32 -3.75 -10.22
C LYS A 61 12.04 -5.25 -10.35
N ALA A 62 11.01 -5.75 -9.67
CA ALA A 62 10.60 -7.15 -9.77
C ALA A 62 10.25 -7.54 -11.21
N GLN A 63 9.54 -6.68 -11.95
CA GLN A 63 9.27 -6.92 -13.37
C GLN A 63 10.53 -6.94 -14.24
N GLN A 64 11.57 -6.16 -13.90
CA GLN A 64 12.85 -6.20 -14.63
C GLN A 64 13.62 -7.48 -14.35
N MET A 65 13.60 -7.99 -13.12
CA MET A 65 14.24 -9.26 -12.80
C MET A 65 13.58 -10.44 -13.51
N GLY A 66 12.26 -10.39 -13.69
CA GLY A 66 11.53 -11.39 -14.48
C GLY A 66 11.80 -11.35 -15.99
N LYS A 67 12.54 -10.35 -16.49
CA LYS A 67 12.96 -10.25 -17.90
C LYS A 67 14.35 -10.85 -18.17
N TRP A 68 14.97 -11.48 -17.17
CA TRP A 68 16.25 -12.14 -17.37
C TRP A 68 16.09 -13.31 -18.35
N GLU A 69 16.87 -13.30 -19.42
CA GLU A 69 16.95 -14.38 -20.41
C GLU A 69 18.35 -15.00 -20.34
N PHE A 70 18.43 -16.33 -20.34
CA PHE A 70 19.70 -17.03 -20.42
C PHE A 70 20.30 -16.83 -21.82
N ASN A 71 21.45 -16.16 -21.87
CA ASN A 71 22.25 -16.08 -23.09
C ASN A 71 23.44 -17.03 -22.93
N PRO A 72 23.49 -18.17 -23.65
CA PRO A 72 24.63 -19.07 -23.57
C PRO A 72 25.90 -18.33 -24.00
N SER A 73 27.00 -18.62 -23.31
CA SER A 73 28.32 -18.23 -23.79
C SER A 73 28.56 -18.84 -25.17
N PRO A 74 29.32 -18.17 -26.06
CA PRO A 74 29.78 -18.79 -27.30
C PRO A 74 30.52 -20.11 -27.00
N GLU A 75 30.49 -21.04 -27.95
CA GLU A 75 31.26 -22.28 -27.84
C GLU A 75 32.75 -21.98 -27.63
N ASP A 76 33.39 -22.84 -26.85
CA ASP A 76 34.80 -22.73 -26.50
C ASP A 76 35.64 -23.34 -27.64
N ASP A 77 36.49 -22.53 -28.28
CA ASP A 77 37.29 -22.93 -29.45
C ASP A 77 38.68 -23.48 -29.07
N PHE A 78 38.79 -24.21 -27.94
CA PHE A 78 40.06 -24.75 -27.42
C PHE A 78 40.81 -25.68 -28.39
#